data_AF-Q2PPE0-F1
#
_entry.id   AF-Q2PPE0-F1
#
_cell.length_a   1.000
_cell.length_b   1.000
_cell.length_c   1.000
_cell.angle_alpha   90.00
_cell.angle_beta   90.00
_cell.angle_gamma   90.00
#
_symmetry.space_group_name_H-M   'P 1'
#
loop_
_entity.id
_entity.type
_entity.pdbx_description
1 polymer ?
#
loop_
_entity_poly.entity_id
_entity_poly.type
_entity_poly.pdbx_seq_one_letter_code
_entity_poly.pdbx_strand_id
1 'polypeptide(L)' 'ESDKKIIQSQIVSFYFKLFENLKDNQVIQRSMDIIKQDMFQKFLNGSSEKLEDFKRLIQIP' A
#
# COMPACT_ATOMS: atom_id res chain seq x y z
N GLU A 1 -9.11 16.74 8.30
CA GLU A 1 -8.48 15.40 8.21
C GLU A 1 -8.89 14.61 6.98
N SER A 2 -10.16 14.67 6.54
CA SER A 2 -10.67 14.00 5.34
C SER A 2 -9.81 14.24 4.08
N ASP A 3 -9.50 15.49 3.76
CA ASP A 3 -8.78 15.83 2.52
C ASP A 3 -7.34 15.30 2.48
N LYS A 4 -6.70 15.19 3.66
CA LYS A 4 -5.37 14.58 3.78
C LYS A 4 -5.43 13.11 3.41
N LYS A 5 -6.49 12.39 3.81
CA LYS A 5 -6.67 10.97 3.48
C LYS A 5 -6.87 10.75 1.98
N ILE A 6 -7.48 11.70 1.26
CA ILE A 6 -7.62 11.62 -0.21
C ILE A 6 -6.25 11.61 -0.87
N ILE A 7 -5.38 12.57 -0.53
CA ILE A 7 -4.02 12.65 -1.07
C ILE A 7 -3.16 11.48 -0.61
N GLN A 8 -3.22 11.12 0.67
CA GLN A 8 -2.49 9.97 1.21
C GLN A 8 -2.90 8.66 0.55
N SER A 9 -4.18 8.48 0.22
CA SER A 9 -4.69 7.31 -0.51
C SER A 9 -3.97 7.16 -1.86
N GLN A 10 -3.82 8.26 -2.60
CA GLN A 10 -3.11 8.25 -3.87
C GLN A 10 -1.62 7.92 -3.69
N ILE A 11 -0.96 8.51 -2.70
CA ILE A 11 0.46 8.23 -2.40
C ILE A 11 0.66 6.75 -2.04
N VAL A 12 -0.16 6.19 -1.14
CA VAL A 12 -0.08 4.79 -0.73
C VAL A 12 -0.34 3.86 -1.93
N SER A 13 -1.31 4.19 -2.79
CA SER A 13 -1.61 3.40 -3.99
C SER A 13 -0.42 3.36 -4.96
N PHE A 14 0.28 4.49 -5.13
CA PHE A 14 1.48 4.59 -5.96
C PHE A 14 2.59 3.68 -5.43
N TYR A 15 2.90 3.75 -4.12
CA TYR A 15 3.92 2.89 -3.52
C TYR A 15 3.55 1.40 -3.58
N PHE A 16 2.27 1.05 -3.40
CA PHE A 16 1.82 -0.34 -3.56
C PHE A 16 2.07 -0.86 -4.97
N LYS A 17 1.78 -0.06 -6.00
CA LYS A 17 2.07 -0.41 -7.41
C LYS A 17 3.58 -0.48 -7.67
N LEU A 18 4.36 0.45 -7.13
CA LEU A 18 5.82 0.44 -7.25
C LEU A 18 6.44 -0.83 -6.65
N PHE A 19 6.03 -1.21 -5.43
CA PHE A 19 6.54 -2.41 -4.77
C PHE A 19 6.11 -3.69 -5.49
N GLU A 20 4.89 -3.73 -6.04
CA GLU A 20 4.43 -4.87 -6.84
C GLU A 20 5.29 -5.07 -8.09
N ASN A 21 5.67 -3.99 -8.78
CA ASN A 21 6.55 -4.05 -9.96
C ASN A 21 8.00 -4.44 -9.62
N LEU A 22 8.41 -4.32 -8.36
CA LEU A 22 9.76 -4.64 -7.89
C LEU A 22 9.81 -5.93 -7.06
N LYS A 23 8.70 -6.66 -6.92
CA LYS A 23 8.56 -7.79 -5.99
C LYS A 23 9.58 -8.91 -6.18
N ASP A 24 10.08 -9.08 -7.40
CA ASP A 24 11.06 -10.13 -7.75
C ASP A 24 12.50 -9.72 -7.40
N ASN A 25 12.73 -8.48 -6.97
CA ASN A 25 14.04 -8.02 -6.51
C ASN A 25 14.33 -8.49 -5.08
N GLN A 26 15.00 -9.63 -4.97
CA GLN A 26 15.36 -10.27 -3.69
C GLN A 26 16.18 -9.38 -2.74
N VAL A 27 17.00 -8.46 -3.28
CA VAL A 27 17.87 -7.59 -2.46
C VAL A 27 17.03 -6.65 -1.59
N ILE A 28 15.88 -6.19 -2.10
CA ILE A 28 15.04 -5.20 -1.42
C ILE A 28 13.69 -5.76 -0.96
N GLN A 29 13.36 -7.01 -1.30
CA GLN A 29 12.08 -7.65 -0.98
C GLN A 29 11.69 -7.49 0.49
N ARG A 30 12.60 -7.88 1.41
CA ARG A 30 12.36 -7.78 2.85
C ARG A 30 12.10 -6.34 3.31
N SER A 31 12.84 -5.37 2.78
CA SER A 31 12.65 -3.97 3.14
C SER A 31 11.31 -3.44 2.64
N MET A 32 10.89 -3.81 1.42
CA MET A 32 9.58 -3.42 0.88
C MET A 32 8.44 -4.06 1.67
N ASP A 33 8.56 -5.32 2.09
CA ASP A 33 7.55 -6.00 2.90
C ASP A 33 7.35 -5.31 4.25
N ILE A 34 8.46 -4.93 4.91
CA ILE A 34 8.41 -4.20 6.19
C ILE A 34 7.73 -2.83 6.00
N ILE A 35 8.09 -2.08 4.96
CA ILE A 35 7.48 -0.76 4.67
C ILE A 35 5.99 -0.92 4.35
N LYS A 36 5.62 -1.93 3.55
CA LYS A 36 4.23 -2.22 3.19
C LYS A 36 3.39 -2.60 4.42
N GLN A 37 3.96 -3.36 5.34
CA GLN A 37 3.32 -3.69 6.62
C GLN A 37 3.13 -2.45 7.51
N ASP A 38 4.13 -1.57 7.60
CA ASP A 38 4.01 -0.32 8.37
C ASP A 38 2.96 0.63 7.77
N MET A 39 2.92 0.76 6.43
CA MET A 39 1.87 1.51 5.72
C MET A 39 0.48 0.94 5.99
N PHE A 40 0.32 -0.38 5.99
CA PHE A 40 -0.93 -1.05 6.33
C PHE A 40 -1.39 -0.73 7.76
N GLN A 41 -0.49 -0.77 8.73
CA GLN A 41 -0.81 -0.42 10.11
C GLN A 41 -1.19 1.05 10.26
N LYS A 42 -0.42 1.98 9.67
CA LYS A 42 -0.62 3.43 9.85
C LYS A 42 -1.76 4.02 9.03
N PHE A 43 -1.97 3.57 7.80
CA PHE A 43 -2.97 4.14 6.89
C PHE A 43 -4.32 3.42 6.97
N LEU A 44 -4.28 2.09 7.07
CA LEU A 44 -5.47 1.22 7.06
C LEU A 44 -5.85 0.73 8.46
N ASN A 45 -5.17 1.21 9.51
CA ASN A 45 -5.38 0.83 10.91
C ASN A 45 -5.31 -0.69 11.13
N GLY A 46 -4.50 -1.41 10.34
CA GLY A 46 -4.38 -2.86 10.43
C GLY A 46 -5.64 -3.65 10.05
N SER A 47 -6.63 -3.03 9.41
CA SER A 47 -7.87 -3.71 8.99
C SER A 47 -7.68 -4.49 7.69
N SER A 48 -7.72 -5.82 7.77
CA SER A 48 -7.60 -6.70 6.61
C SER A 48 -8.69 -6.47 5.56
N GLU A 49 -9.92 -6.22 6.00
CA GLU A 49 -11.05 -5.85 5.12
C GLU A 49 -10.72 -4.61 4.29
N LYS A 50 -10.25 -3.52 4.92
CA LYS A 50 -9.86 -2.30 4.21
C LYS A 50 -8.68 -2.53 3.26
N LEU A 51 -7.77 -3.44 3.59
CA LEU A 51 -6.64 -3.77 2.73
C LEU A 51 -7.10 -4.52 1.47
N GLU A 52 -8.03 -5.45 1.60
CA GLU A 52 -8.60 -6.20 0.47
C GLU A 52 -9.35 -5.26 -0.48
N ASP A 53 -10.23 -4.42 0.06
CA ASP A 53 -10.95 -3.41 -0.72
C ASP A 53 -10.00 -2.43 -1.39
N PHE A 54 -9.00 -1.92 -0.66
CA PHE A 54 -8.00 -1.01 -1.20
C PHE A 54 -7.22 -1.64 -2.35
N LYS A 55 -6.74 -2.89 -2.19
CA LYS A 55 -6.04 -3.63 -3.25
C LYS A 55 -6.92 -3.83 -4.48
N ARG A 56 -8.20 -4.16 -4.28
CA ARG A 56 -9.16 -4.33 -5.38
C ARG A 56 -9.35 -3.04 -6.15
N LEU A 57 -9.49 -1.90 -5.46
CA LEU A 57 -9.71 -0.61 -6.09
C LEU A 57 -8.49 -0.11 -6.88
N ILE A 58 -7.28 -0.28 -6.36
CA ILE A 58 -6.06 0.23 -7.04
C ILE A 58 -5.67 -0.60 -8.28
N GLN A 59 -6.22 -1.81 -8.42
CA GLN A 59 -5.99 -2.72 -9.55
C GLN A 59 -7.01 -2.56 -10.69
N ILE A 60 -8.01 -1.70 -10.52
CA ILE A 60 -8.96 -1.39 -11.61
C ILE A 60 -8.18 -0.72 -12.76
N PRO A 61 -8.35 -1.20 -14.02
CA PRO A 61 -7.69 -0.62 -15.20
C PRO A 61 -7.96 0.87 -15.40
#